data_AF-A0A6A4WJD3-F1
#
_entry.id   AF-A0A6A4WJD3-F1
#
_cell.length_a   1.000
_cell.length_b   1.000
_cell.length_c   1.000
_cell.angle_alpha   90.00
_cell.angle_beta   90.00
_cell.angle_gamma   90.00
#
_symmetry.space_group_name_H-M   'P 1'
#
loop_
_entity.id
_entity.type
_entity.pdbx_description
1 polymer ?
#
loop_
_entity_poly.entity_id
_entity_poly.type
_entity_poly.pdbx_seq_one_letter_code
_entity_poly.pdbx_strand_id
1 'polypeptide(L)'
;MDQCYPSYPADAGRLRRQFKQLLEETSYVTPGKSLSEVRVLFLGRECFESLAEEERQEIYDLHQRHIVEKARVNFQELLLERADLFYGICPASGGGALSPDQIKDITELLQEDVRYKLLDRFEQERQLVLLQHLGFLHRPRPERCPSAQLCMELQVWALLADRAAPAAPAVAGTHWVFAGGDSAVHPLNAVLVGSEGAADRLTQLFRLQLDEEEVEIDSQLFRLDLRVISDDTKLTRSVFFTPDFTPHGCLCVFSNAASFEYLRQSVEKTLLSSLQEEEEEEQEEEQGRPPFQGLPLVLVLAADPQLGRAELAQLRQDGRSLADR
;
A
#
# COMPACT_ATOMS: atom_id res chain seq x y z
N MET A 1 44.61 -17.35 1.13
CA MET A 1 43.40 -17.33 0.29
C MET A 1 42.43 -16.41 0.99
N ASP A 2 42.62 -15.11 0.82
CA ASP A 2 41.72 -14.09 1.35
C ASP A 2 40.62 -13.87 0.31
N GLN A 3 39.42 -14.38 0.62
CA GLN A 3 38.23 -14.05 -0.15
C GLN A 3 37.75 -12.68 0.31
N CYS A 4 38.06 -11.65 -0.48
CA CYS A 4 37.39 -10.36 -0.41
C CYS A 4 35.91 -10.58 -0.75
N TYR A 5 35.03 -10.48 0.25
CA TYR A 5 33.61 -10.23 0.00
C TYR A 5 33.48 -8.85 -0.64
N PRO A 6 32.71 -8.67 -1.73
CA PRO A 6 32.44 -7.35 -2.26
C PRO A 6 31.58 -6.61 -1.24
N SER A 7 32.18 -5.63 -0.56
CA SER A 7 31.44 -4.63 0.19
C SER A 7 30.48 -3.93 -0.78
N TYR A 8 29.18 -4.12 -0.62
CA TYR A 8 28.20 -3.27 -1.30
C TYR A 8 28.47 -1.82 -0.86
N PRO A 9 28.91 -0.93 -1.76
CA PRO A 9 29.41 0.37 -1.34
C PRO A 9 28.22 1.28 -0.98
N ALA A 10 28.35 2.05 0.09
CA ALA A 10 27.39 3.10 0.49
C ALA A 10 27.08 4.10 -0.67
N ASP A 11 27.93 4.15 -1.69
CA ASP A 11 27.75 4.90 -2.93
C ASP A 11 26.56 4.42 -3.78
N ALA A 12 26.21 3.13 -3.75
CA ALA A 12 25.12 2.59 -4.58
C ALA A 12 23.77 3.22 -4.20
N GLY A 13 23.46 3.34 -2.91
CA GLY A 13 22.24 4.00 -2.44
C GLY A 13 22.18 5.48 -2.81
N ARG A 14 23.33 6.19 -2.80
CA ARG A 14 23.41 7.58 -3.27
C ARG A 14 23.12 7.69 -4.77
N LEU A 15 23.74 6.85 -5.59
CA LEU A 15 23.59 6.88 -7.05
C LEU A 15 22.15 6.55 -7.46
N ARG A 16 21.50 5.58 -6.81
CA ARG A 16 20.08 5.25 -7.04
C ARG A 16 19.16 6.44 -6.77
N ARG A 17 19.37 7.15 -5.64
CA ARG A 17 18.60 8.36 -5.30
C ARG A 17 18.82 9.49 -6.30
N GLN A 18 20.08 9.74 -6.67
CA GLN A 18 20.42 10.76 -7.67
C GLN A 18 19.81 10.43 -9.04
N PHE A 19 19.75 9.16 -9.44
CA PHE A 19 19.11 8.79 -10.68
C PHE A 19 17.59 8.99 -10.62
N LYS A 20 16.93 8.62 -9.51
CA LYS A 20 15.51 8.91 -9.28
C LYS A 20 15.22 10.43 -9.40
N GLN A 21 16.00 11.27 -8.73
CA GLN A 21 15.85 12.72 -8.80
C GLN A 21 16.04 13.24 -10.23
N LEU A 22 17.03 12.72 -10.96
CA LEU A 22 17.24 13.08 -12.36
C LEU A 22 16.03 12.73 -13.24
N LEU A 23 15.35 11.60 -12.99
CA LEU A 23 14.12 11.24 -13.69
C LEU A 23 12.99 12.24 -13.43
N GLU A 24 12.83 12.67 -12.17
CA GLU A 24 11.80 13.65 -11.76
C GLU A 24 12.01 15.03 -12.37
N GLU A 25 13.26 15.46 -12.54
CA GLU A 25 13.61 16.76 -13.13
C GLU A 25 13.54 16.75 -14.68
N THR A 26 13.52 15.56 -15.30
CA THR A 26 13.57 15.42 -16.77
C THR A 26 12.15 15.37 -17.36
N SER A 27 11.64 16.52 -17.80
CA SER A 27 10.29 16.66 -18.38
C SER A 27 9.98 15.78 -19.61
N TYR A 28 11.01 15.31 -20.32
CA TYR A 28 10.85 14.39 -21.46
C TYR A 28 10.51 12.95 -21.02
N VAL A 29 10.70 12.61 -19.75
CA VAL A 29 10.24 11.36 -19.15
C VAL A 29 8.74 11.51 -18.91
N THR A 30 7.96 10.88 -19.78
CA THR A 30 6.50 10.90 -19.72
C THR A 30 5.97 9.49 -19.50
N PRO A 31 4.74 9.34 -19.01
CA PRO A 31 4.12 8.03 -18.83
C PRO A 31 4.20 7.17 -20.10
N GLY A 32 4.63 5.91 -19.94
CA GLY A 32 4.64 4.90 -21.01
C GLY A 32 5.81 5.01 -21.98
N LYS A 33 6.77 5.91 -21.77
CA LYS A 33 8.06 5.87 -22.48
C LYS A 33 8.94 4.78 -21.90
N SER A 34 9.65 4.06 -22.76
CA SER A 34 10.66 3.09 -22.33
C SER A 34 11.98 3.78 -22.00
N LEU A 35 12.79 3.17 -21.12
CA LEU A 35 14.11 3.69 -20.78
C LEU A 35 15.00 3.85 -22.01
N SER A 36 14.90 2.94 -22.98
CA SER A 36 15.67 3.00 -24.23
C SER A 36 15.37 4.24 -25.07
N GLU A 37 14.11 4.70 -25.11
CA GLU A 37 13.70 5.91 -25.84
C GLU A 37 14.32 7.19 -25.25
N VAL A 38 14.48 7.25 -23.93
CA VAL A 38 14.98 8.43 -23.21
C VAL A 38 16.43 8.32 -22.76
N ARG A 39 17.07 7.17 -23.00
CA ARG A 39 18.42 6.84 -22.51
C ARG A 39 19.45 7.93 -22.78
N VAL A 40 19.38 8.54 -23.96
CA VAL A 40 20.33 9.58 -24.41
C VAL A 40 20.32 10.81 -23.50
N LEU A 41 19.22 11.06 -22.78
CA LEU A 41 19.10 12.19 -21.85
C LEU A 41 19.96 12.02 -20.58
N PHE A 42 20.38 10.78 -20.28
CA PHE A 42 21.08 10.43 -19.05
C PHE A 42 22.55 10.05 -19.27
N LEU A 43 22.99 9.94 -20.53
CA LEU A 43 24.40 9.67 -20.85
C LEU A 43 25.32 10.77 -20.29
N GLY A 44 26.49 10.38 -19.79
CA GLY A 44 27.44 11.27 -19.14
C GLY A 44 27.10 11.65 -17.69
N ARG A 45 26.02 11.12 -17.11
CA ARG A 45 25.68 11.32 -15.69
C ARG A 45 26.21 10.16 -14.87
N GLU A 46 26.99 10.46 -13.83
CA GLU A 46 27.59 9.44 -12.95
C GLU A 46 26.52 8.53 -12.32
N CYS A 47 25.40 9.09 -11.87
CA CYS A 47 24.27 8.35 -11.29
C CYS A 47 23.59 7.40 -12.29
N PHE A 48 23.76 7.63 -13.59
CA PHE A 48 23.31 6.70 -14.62
C PHE A 48 24.43 5.71 -14.97
N GLU A 49 25.61 6.19 -15.36
CA GLU A 49 26.70 5.34 -15.89
C GLU A 49 27.27 4.35 -14.87
N SER A 50 27.24 4.67 -13.59
CA SER A 50 27.82 3.82 -12.54
C SER A 50 26.89 2.71 -12.06
N LEU A 51 25.58 2.81 -12.32
CA LEU A 51 24.60 1.77 -11.96
C LEU A 51 24.62 0.62 -12.97
N ALA A 52 24.27 -0.60 -12.55
CA ALA A 52 24.09 -1.70 -13.49
C ALA A 52 22.85 -1.48 -14.38
N GLU A 53 22.81 -2.10 -15.56
CA GLU A 53 21.68 -1.94 -16.49
C GLU A 53 20.36 -2.40 -15.88
N GLU A 54 20.38 -3.49 -15.13
CA GLU A 54 19.24 -4.03 -14.40
C GLU A 54 18.72 -3.05 -13.33
N GLU A 55 19.64 -2.42 -12.57
CA GLU A 55 19.27 -1.43 -11.55
C GLU A 55 18.68 -0.16 -12.18
N ARG A 56 19.24 0.32 -13.29
CA ARG A 56 18.68 1.47 -14.02
C ARG A 56 17.26 1.16 -14.48
N GLN A 57 17.04 -0.03 -15.03
CA GLN A 57 15.73 -0.46 -15.49
C GLN A 57 14.74 -0.55 -14.33
N GLU A 58 15.13 -1.15 -13.20
CA GLU A 58 14.30 -1.25 -12.00
C GLU A 58 13.86 0.13 -11.48
N ILE A 59 14.81 1.06 -11.35
CA ILE A 59 14.53 2.44 -10.87
C ILE A 59 13.60 3.15 -11.85
N TYR A 60 13.84 2.99 -13.16
CA TYR A 60 13.01 3.58 -14.19
C TYR A 60 11.59 3.00 -14.19
N ASP A 61 11.44 1.68 -14.06
CA ASP A 61 10.13 1.02 -14.01
C ASP A 61 9.33 1.41 -12.78
N LEU A 62 10.00 1.61 -11.63
CA LEU A 62 9.36 2.15 -10.43
C LEU A 62 8.89 3.59 -10.65
N HIS A 63 9.73 4.44 -11.23
CA HIS A 63 9.37 5.82 -11.56
C HIS A 63 8.21 5.89 -12.58
N GLN A 64 8.24 5.04 -13.61
CA GLN A 64 7.16 4.93 -14.60
C GLN A 64 5.83 4.55 -13.96
N ARG A 65 5.82 3.55 -13.06
CA ARG A 65 4.60 3.21 -12.30
C ARG A 65 4.05 4.41 -11.54
N HIS A 66 4.90 5.17 -10.86
CA HIS A 66 4.49 6.36 -10.11
C HIS A 66 3.89 7.46 -11.02
N ILE A 67 4.55 7.82 -12.12
CA ILE A 67 4.04 8.89 -12.99
C ILE A 67 2.80 8.46 -13.79
N VAL A 68 2.64 7.17 -14.09
CA VAL A 68 1.40 6.62 -14.70
C VAL A 68 0.24 6.75 -13.73
N GLU A 69 0.43 6.37 -12.47
CA GLU A 69 -0.62 6.51 -11.45
C GLU A 69 -0.98 7.97 -11.22
N LYS A 70 0.02 8.86 -11.12
CA LYS A 70 -0.20 10.31 -11.03
C LYS A 70 -0.98 10.85 -12.24
N ALA A 71 -0.68 10.38 -13.45
CA ALA A 71 -1.43 10.78 -14.65
C ALA A 71 -2.89 10.29 -14.61
N ARG A 72 -3.17 9.11 -14.06
CA ARG A 72 -4.54 8.61 -13.85
C ARG A 72 -5.33 9.50 -12.89
N VAL A 73 -4.74 9.84 -11.75
CA VAL A 73 -5.36 10.74 -10.76
C VAL A 73 -5.61 12.12 -11.36
N ASN A 74 -4.62 12.70 -12.05
CA ASN A 74 -4.78 13.98 -12.75
C ASN A 74 -5.93 13.95 -13.77
N PHE A 75 -6.10 12.83 -14.48
CA PHE A 75 -7.20 12.69 -15.41
C PHE A 75 -8.56 12.60 -14.69
N GLN A 76 -8.65 11.90 -13.56
CA GLN A 76 -9.86 11.90 -12.72
C GLN A 76 -10.21 13.30 -12.20
N GLU A 77 -9.22 14.07 -11.77
CA GLU A 77 -9.40 15.47 -11.34
C GLU A 77 -9.92 16.34 -12.49
N LEU A 78 -9.38 16.18 -13.71
CA LEU A 78 -9.89 16.86 -14.90
C LEU A 78 -11.39 16.56 -15.12
N LEU A 79 -11.81 15.30 -14.98
CA LEU A 79 -13.22 14.93 -15.13
C LEU A 79 -14.10 15.60 -14.05
N LEU A 80 -13.62 15.69 -12.82
CA LEU A 80 -14.32 16.36 -11.73
C LEU A 80 -14.41 17.88 -11.94
N GLU A 81 -13.33 18.52 -12.41
CA GLU A 81 -13.31 19.94 -12.74
C GLU A 81 -14.22 20.28 -13.92
N ARG A 82 -14.35 19.36 -14.87
CA ARG A 82 -15.22 19.49 -16.05
C ARG A 82 -16.58 18.82 -15.85
N ALA A 83 -17.11 18.88 -14.64
CA ALA A 83 -18.42 18.33 -14.27
C ALA A 83 -19.57 18.83 -15.17
N ASP A 84 -19.43 20.03 -15.74
CA ASP A 84 -20.37 20.65 -16.68
C ASP A 84 -20.62 19.78 -17.92
N LEU A 85 -19.60 19.04 -18.38
CA LEU A 85 -19.70 18.15 -19.54
C LEU A 85 -20.67 16.98 -19.33
N PHE A 86 -20.96 16.64 -18.08
CA PHE A 86 -21.73 15.45 -17.72
C PHE A 86 -23.16 15.76 -17.25
N TYR A 87 -23.55 17.03 -17.18
CA TYR A 87 -24.84 17.43 -16.62
C TYR A 87 -26.04 16.77 -17.32
N GLY A 88 -26.02 16.68 -18.66
CA GLY A 88 -27.09 16.06 -19.46
C GLY A 88 -27.11 14.52 -19.42
N ILE A 89 -26.09 13.90 -18.83
CA ILE A 89 -25.95 12.45 -18.70
C ILE A 89 -26.42 11.97 -17.32
N CYS A 90 -26.37 12.85 -16.33
CA CYS A 90 -26.77 12.54 -14.97
C CYS A 90 -28.29 12.24 -14.91
N PRO A 91 -28.72 11.05 -14.43
CA PRO A 91 -30.14 10.72 -14.31
C PRO A 91 -30.91 11.68 -13.41
N ALA A 92 -30.24 12.23 -12.39
CA ALA A 92 -30.80 13.24 -11.50
C ALA A 92 -31.21 14.53 -12.23
N SER A 93 -30.60 14.81 -13.38
CA SER A 93 -30.91 15.94 -14.26
C SER A 93 -31.91 15.59 -15.36
N GLY A 94 -32.55 14.41 -15.30
CA GLY A 94 -33.43 13.90 -16.36
C GLY A 94 -32.68 13.31 -17.56
N GLY A 95 -31.39 12.98 -17.39
CA GLY A 95 -30.54 12.38 -18.42
C GLY A 95 -30.96 10.95 -18.79
N GLY A 96 -30.78 10.59 -20.06
CA GLY A 96 -31.06 9.27 -20.61
C GLY A 96 -29.89 8.29 -20.50
N ALA A 97 -29.98 7.17 -21.24
CA ALA A 97 -28.87 6.22 -21.36
C ALA A 97 -27.67 6.85 -22.10
N LEU A 98 -26.46 6.49 -21.67
CA LEU A 98 -25.19 6.92 -22.27
C LEU A 98 -25.14 6.54 -23.76
N SER A 99 -24.99 7.54 -24.65
CA SER A 99 -24.79 7.32 -26.08
C SER A 99 -23.29 7.34 -26.45
N PRO A 100 -22.84 6.54 -27.43
CA PRO A 100 -21.48 6.62 -27.96
C PRO A 100 -21.12 8.02 -28.50
N ASP A 101 -22.09 8.74 -29.07
CA ASP A 101 -21.87 10.10 -29.58
C ASP A 101 -21.53 11.09 -28.44
N GLN A 102 -22.17 10.94 -27.28
CA GLN A 102 -21.87 11.78 -26.11
C GLN A 102 -20.46 11.53 -25.58
N ILE A 103 -20.02 10.27 -25.56
CA ILE A 103 -18.66 9.92 -25.15
C ILE A 103 -17.64 10.56 -26.10
N LYS A 104 -17.93 10.53 -27.41
CA LYS A 104 -17.10 11.17 -28.43
C LYS A 104 -17.02 12.69 -28.22
N ASP A 105 -18.14 13.36 -28.03
CA ASP A 105 -18.19 14.82 -27.80
C ASP A 105 -17.40 15.22 -26.55
N ILE A 106 -17.56 14.47 -25.44
CA ILE A 106 -16.77 14.69 -24.22
C ILE A 106 -15.28 14.54 -24.51
N THR A 107 -14.91 13.49 -25.24
CA THR A 107 -13.51 13.20 -25.58
C THR A 107 -12.91 14.32 -26.43
N GLU A 108 -13.64 14.83 -27.42
CA GLU A 108 -13.20 15.96 -28.25
C GLU A 108 -13.00 17.25 -27.46
N LEU A 109 -13.79 17.47 -26.40
CA LEU A 109 -13.65 18.63 -25.51
C LEU A 109 -12.50 18.51 -24.51
N LEU A 110 -12.12 17.29 -24.14
CA LEU A 110 -11.02 17.02 -23.21
C LEU A 110 -9.66 16.88 -23.91
N GLN A 111 -9.63 16.58 -25.21
CA GLN A 111 -8.41 16.17 -25.92
C GLN A 111 -7.27 17.20 -25.89
N GLU A 112 -7.58 18.48 -25.69
CA GLU A 112 -6.57 19.54 -25.65
C GLU A 112 -5.89 19.71 -24.28
N ASP A 113 -6.51 19.21 -23.20
CA ASP A 113 -5.98 19.32 -21.85
C ASP A 113 -4.71 18.50 -21.68
N VAL A 114 -3.71 19.07 -21.01
CA VAL A 114 -2.42 18.40 -20.79
C VAL A 114 -2.61 17.11 -20.00
N ARG A 115 -3.51 17.08 -19.01
CA ARG A 115 -3.77 15.89 -18.17
C ARG A 115 -4.41 14.76 -18.97
N TYR A 116 -5.19 15.08 -19.99
CA TYR A 116 -5.70 14.10 -20.95
C TYR A 116 -4.58 13.53 -21.85
N LYS A 117 -3.70 14.40 -22.34
CA LYS A 117 -2.55 14.04 -23.20
C LYS A 117 -1.48 13.21 -22.47
N LEU A 118 -1.35 13.36 -21.14
CA LEU A 118 -0.43 12.53 -20.33
C LEU A 118 -0.70 11.03 -20.47
N LEU A 119 -1.93 10.64 -20.84
CA LEU A 119 -2.35 9.26 -21.04
C LEU A 119 -2.44 8.85 -22.53
N ASP A 120 -1.80 9.57 -23.46
CA ASP A 120 -1.86 9.25 -24.90
C ASP A 120 -1.35 7.86 -25.26
N ARG A 121 -0.41 7.32 -24.48
CA ARG A 121 0.08 5.94 -24.63
C ARG A 121 -0.79 4.89 -23.92
N PHE A 122 -1.80 5.33 -23.17
CA PHE A 122 -2.66 4.51 -22.33
C PHE A 122 -4.14 4.77 -22.69
N GLU A 123 -4.47 4.65 -23.97
CA GLU A 123 -5.82 4.93 -24.47
C GLU A 123 -6.89 4.07 -23.79
N GLN A 124 -6.59 2.79 -23.53
CA GLN A 124 -7.51 1.86 -22.88
C GLN A 124 -7.80 2.29 -21.43
N GLU A 125 -6.77 2.64 -20.67
CA GLU A 125 -6.93 3.18 -19.32
C GLU A 125 -7.70 4.50 -19.29
N ARG A 126 -7.44 5.40 -20.24
CA ARG A 126 -8.16 6.66 -20.36
C ARG A 126 -9.65 6.42 -20.59
N GLN A 127 -9.99 5.50 -21.50
CA GLN A 127 -11.37 5.07 -21.71
C GLN A 127 -11.98 4.44 -20.46
N LEU A 128 -11.23 3.57 -19.76
CA LEU A 128 -11.68 2.93 -18.53
C LEU A 128 -12.04 3.97 -17.46
N VAL A 129 -11.15 4.94 -17.19
CA VAL A 129 -11.36 5.99 -16.19
C VAL A 129 -12.58 6.84 -16.53
N LEU A 130 -12.75 7.22 -17.81
CA LEU A 130 -13.93 7.95 -18.27
C LEU A 130 -15.22 7.15 -18.07
N LEU A 131 -15.23 5.87 -18.46
CA LEU A 131 -16.41 5.00 -18.30
C LEU A 131 -16.74 4.74 -16.83
N GLN A 132 -15.73 4.60 -15.96
CA GLN A 132 -15.93 4.48 -14.52
C GLN A 132 -16.57 5.74 -13.94
N HIS A 133 -16.08 6.93 -14.33
CA HIS A 133 -16.65 8.21 -13.93
C HIS A 133 -18.12 8.35 -14.37
N LEU A 134 -18.41 8.06 -15.65
CA LEU A 134 -19.78 8.06 -16.18
C LEU A 134 -20.68 7.05 -15.45
N GLY A 135 -20.16 5.85 -15.16
CA GLY A 135 -20.86 4.82 -14.40
C GLY A 135 -21.20 5.27 -12.98
N PHE A 136 -20.30 5.97 -12.32
CA PHE A 136 -20.53 6.56 -11.00
C PHE A 136 -21.59 7.66 -11.05
N LEU A 137 -21.54 8.58 -12.02
CA LEU A 137 -22.57 9.62 -12.18
C LEU A 137 -23.96 9.03 -12.46
N HIS A 138 -24.01 7.91 -13.19
CA HIS A 138 -25.27 7.24 -13.49
C HIS A 138 -25.82 6.43 -12.29
N ARG A 139 -24.94 5.76 -11.53
CA ARG A 139 -25.30 5.04 -10.31
C ARG A 139 -24.21 5.21 -9.26
N PRO A 140 -24.32 6.24 -8.40
CA PRO A 140 -23.37 6.48 -7.34
C PRO A 140 -23.38 5.28 -6.38
N ARG A 141 -22.20 4.69 -6.18
CA ARG A 141 -21.97 3.65 -5.19
C ARG A 141 -20.60 3.85 -4.55
N PRO A 142 -20.44 3.59 -3.24
CA PRO A 142 -19.16 3.75 -2.55
C PRO A 142 -18.00 3.03 -3.25
N GLU A 143 -18.24 1.79 -3.73
CA GLU A 143 -17.19 0.94 -4.32
C GLU A 143 -16.71 1.44 -5.70
N ARG A 144 -17.42 2.42 -6.28
CA ARG A 144 -17.10 3.03 -7.59
C ARG A 144 -16.82 4.51 -7.46
N CYS A 145 -16.65 5.02 -6.24
CA CYS A 145 -16.35 6.42 -6.04
C CYS A 145 -14.98 6.77 -6.64
N PRO A 146 -14.88 7.87 -7.42
CA PRO A 146 -13.59 8.35 -7.94
C PRO A 146 -12.55 8.60 -6.84
N SER A 147 -12.99 8.95 -5.64
CA SER A 147 -12.10 9.18 -4.48
C SER A 147 -11.72 7.90 -3.72
N ALA A 148 -12.19 6.72 -4.16
CA ALA A 148 -11.90 5.42 -3.55
C ALA A 148 -12.06 5.44 -2.01
N GLN A 149 -10.97 5.19 -1.26
CA GLN A 149 -10.98 5.17 0.21
C GLN A 149 -11.32 6.54 0.83
N LEU A 150 -11.15 7.63 0.09
CA LEU A 150 -11.54 8.99 0.49
C LEU A 150 -12.98 9.33 0.09
N CYS A 151 -13.77 8.34 -0.34
CA CYS A 151 -15.20 8.52 -0.61
C CYS A 151 -15.90 9.06 0.63
N MET A 152 -16.60 10.21 0.51
CA MET A 152 -17.31 10.84 1.61
C MET A 152 -18.27 9.87 2.32
N GLU A 153 -18.95 8.99 1.58
CA GLU A 153 -19.85 8.01 2.18
C GLU A 153 -19.07 7.03 3.07
N LEU A 154 -17.95 6.47 2.61
CA LEU A 154 -17.07 5.62 3.42
C LEU A 154 -16.50 6.37 4.64
N GLN A 155 -16.11 7.63 4.46
CA GLN A 155 -15.61 8.49 5.54
C GLN A 155 -16.68 8.76 6.59
N VAL A 156 -17.92 9.01 6.18
CA VAL A 156 -19.07 9.18 7.10
C VAL A 156 -19.35 7.86 7.84
N TRP A 157 -19.36 6.73 7.14
CA TRP A 157 -19.52 5.42 7.78
C TRP A 157 -18.42 5.14 8.81
N ALA A 158 -17.16 5.47 8.50
CA ALA A 158 -16.05 5.34 9.44
C ALA A 158 -16.24 6.24 10.68
N LEU A 159 -16.61 7.50 10.48
CA LEU A 159 -16.88 8.44 11.59
C LEU A 159 -18.07 8.02 12.46
N LEU A 160 -19.09 7.42 11.86
CA LEU A 160 -20.26 6.92 12.59
C LEU A 160 -19.94 5.62 13.33
N ALA A 161 -19.16 4.72 12.74
CA ALA A 161 -18.69 3.50 13.40
C ALA A 161 -17.83 3.82 14.64
N ASP A 162 -16.96 4.82 14.53
CA ASP A 162 -16.15 5.34 15.65
C ASP A 162 -17.02 5.87 16.80
N ARG A 163 -18.09 6.62 16.47
CA ARG A 163 -19.02 7.19 17.47
C ARG A 163 -20.01 6.19 18.05
N ALA A 164 -20.31 5.12 17.32
CA ALA A 164 -21.24 4.06 17.74
C ALA A 164 -20.53 2.97 18.57
N ALA A 165 -19.20 2.91 18.54
CA ALA A 165 -18.45 2.06 19.43
C ALA A 165 -18.58 2.58 20.88
N PRO A 166 -19.09 1.78 21.84
CA PRO A 166 -18.90 2.11 23.25
C PRO A 166 -17.38 2.25 23.49
N ALA A 167 -16.98 3.14 24.40
CA ALA A 167 -15.58 3.38 24.76
C ALA A 167 -14.89 2.08 25.24
N ALA A 168 -14.46 1.29 24.27
CA ALA A 168 -13.69 0.07 24.37
C ALA A 168 -12.45 0.29 23.50
N PRO A 169 -11.27 -0.19 23.93
CA PRO A 169 -10.02 0.16 23.29
C PRO A 169 -9.99 -0.39 21.86
N ALA A 170 -10.09 0.52 20.89
CA ALA A 170 -9.78 0.42 19.46
C ALA A 170 -9.77 -1.01 18.90
N VAL A 171 -10.94 -1.50 18.49
CA VAL A 171 -11.08 -2.68 17.62
C VAL A 171 -12.32 -2.47 16.73
N ALA A 172 -12.11 -1.97 15.51
CA ALA A 172 -13.01 -2.19 14.37
C ALA A 172 -12.31 -1.75 13.06
N GLY A 173 -11.93 -2.72 12.23
CA GLY A 173 -11.78 -2.63 10.77
C GLY A 173 -10.99 -1.45 10.17
N THR A 174 -9.72 -1.70 9.83
CA THR A 174 -9.00 -1.18 8.63
C THR A 174 -9.44 0.17 8.05
N HIS A 175 -9.46 1.23 8.85
CA HIS A 175 -9.55 2.59 8.33
C HIS A 175 -8.47 3.44 8.99
N TRP A 176 -7.38 3.65 8.26
CA TRP A 176 -6.35 4.61 8.61
C TRP A 176 -6.95 6.03 8.50
N VAL A 177 -7.62 6.50 9.55
CA VAL A 177 -8.14 7.87 9.61
C VAL A 177 -7.03 8.76 10.17
N PHE A 178 -6.22 9.32 9.28
CA PHE A 178 -5.22 10.32 9.66
C PHE A 178 -5.91 11.66 9.86
N ALA A 179 -5.88 12.15 11.10
CA ALA A 179 -6.45 13.43 11.47
C ALA A 179 -5.80 14.54 10.62
N GLY A 180 -6.62 15.22 9.80
CA GLY A 180 -6.18 16.32 8.96
C GLY A 180 -5.57 17.46 9.77
N GLY A 181 -4.28 17.67 9.59
CA GLY A 181 -3.53 18.83 10.03
C GLY A 181 -2.41 19.11 9.04
N ASP A 182 -2.39 20.32 8.48
CA ASP A 182 -1.31 20.80 7.61
C ASP A 182 0.05 20.56 8.28
N SER A 183 0.94 19.82 7.61
CA SER A 183 2.36 19.63 7.99
C SER A 183 2.68 18.74 9.21
N ALA A 184 1.81 17.81 9.63
CA ALA A 184 2.11 16.90 10.75
C ALA A 184 2.58 15.52 10.26
N VAL A 185 3.82 15.13 10.61
CA VAL A 185 4.29 13.75 10.48
C VAL A 185 3.40 12.85 11.34
N HIS A 186 2.73 11.87 10.75
CA HIS A 186 1.78 11.01 11.45
C HIS A 186 2.47 9.77 12.05
N PRO A 187 2.18 9.36 13.29
CA PRO A 187 2.77 8.15 13.86
C PRO A 187 2.19 6.89 13.20
N LEU A 188 3.05 5.96 12.82
CA LEU A 188 2.73 4.65 12.27
C LEU A 188 3.41 3.56 13.10
N ASN A 189 2.72 3.13 14.15
CA ASN A 189 3.16 2.05 15.02
C ASN A 189 2.81 0.68 14.44
N ALA A 190 3.78 -0.21 14.26
CA ALA A 190 3.56 -1.58 13.80
C ALA A 190 4.32 -2.59 14.66
N VAL A 191 3.70 -3.75 14.89
CA VAL A 191 4.32 -4.87 15.58
C VAL A 191 4.88 -5.84 14.55
N LEU A 192 6.13 -6.26 14.70
CA LEU A 192 6.72 -7.35 13.94
C LEU A 192 6.79 -8.58 14.84
N VAL A 193 6.13 -9.66 14.45
CA VAL A 193 6.20 -10.95 15.12
C VAL A 193 6.95 -11.90 14.21
N GLY A 194 7.98 -12.56 14.71
CA GLY A 194 8.69 -13.57 13.95
C GLY A 194 9.62 -14.39 14.81
N SER A 195 9.84 -15.63 14.40
CA SER A 195 10.77 -16.54 15.05
C SER A 195 12.15 -16.48 14.38
N GLU A 196 13.17 -17.03 15.02
CA GLU A 196 14.52 -17.23 14.47
C GLU A 196 15.15 -15.93 13.91
N GLY A 197 14.87 -14.80 14.56
CA GLY A 197 15.36 -13.47 14.17
C GLY A 197 14.82 -12.98 12.82
N ALA A 198 13.75 -13.57 12.28
CA ALA A 198 13.15 -13.15 11.02
C ALA A 198 12.58 -11.73 11.10
N ALA A 199 11.92 -11.40 12.22
CA ALA A 199 11.43 -10.06 12.50
C ALA A 199 12.58 -9.04 12.63
N ASP A 200 13.65 -9.39 13.34
CA ASP A 200 14.85 -8.55 13.48
C ASP A 200 15.51 -8.23 12.12
N ARG A 201 15.63 -9.23 11.23
CA ARG A 201 16.14 -9.02 9.87
C ARG A 201 15.26 -8.06 9.08
N LEU A 202 13.94 -8.20 9.19
CA LEU A 202 13.01 -7.31 8.51
C LEU A 202 13.10 -5.86 9.05
N THR A 203 13.24 -5.68 10.36
CA THR A 203 13.48 -4.37 10.97
C THR A 203 14.77 -3.73 10.48
N GLN A 204 15.85 -4.51 10.32
CA GLN A 204 17.10 -4.00 9.73
C GLN A 204 16.90 -3.54 8.29
N LEU A 205 16.09 -4.25 7.49
CA LEU A 205 15.77 -3.82 6.13
C LEU A 205 15.01 -2.49 6.11
N PHE A 206 14.02 -2.30 7.00
CA PHE A 206 13.32 -1.01 7.13
C PHE A 206 14.29 0.13 7.45
N ARG A 207 15.19 -0.06 8.41
CA ARG A 207 16.19 0.95 8.79
C ARG A 207 17.20 1.30 7.68
N LEU A 208 17.46 0.38 6.76
CA LEU A 208 18.35 0.63 5.62
C LEU A 208 17.65 1.34 4.45
N GLN A 209 16.33 1.24 4.36
CA GLN A 209 15.53 1.76 3.25
C GLN A 209 14.83 3.10 3.59
N LEU A 210 14.60 3.37 4.87
CA LEU A 210 13.92 4.58 5.35
C LEU A 210 14.94 5.60 5.88
N ASP A 211 14.79 6.86 5.45
CA ASP A 211 15.53 7.99 6.02
C ASP A 211 14.77 8.47 7.28
N GLU A 212 15.46 8.58 8.43
CA GLU A 212 14.90 9.03 9.73
C GLU A 212 13.65 8.29 10.25
N GLU A 213 13.46 7.01 9.85
CA GLU A 213 12.26 6.22 10.17
C GLU A 213 10.97 6.85 9.62
N GLU A 214 11.08 7.71 8.60
CA GLU A 214 9.96 8.35 7.94
C GLU A 214 9.64 7.67 6.61
N VAL A 215 8.36 7.43 6.34
CA VAL A 215 7.86 6.82 5.10
C VAL A 215 6.77 7.70 4.50
N GLU A 216 6.90 7.98 3.21
CA GLU A 216 5.88 8.68 2.45
C GLU A 216 4.90 7.65 1.84
N ILE A 217 3.64 7.71 2.25
CA ILE A 217 2.57 6.87 1.72
C ILE A 217 1.44 7.81 1.27
N ASP A 218 1.02 7.69 0.02
CA ASP A 218 -0.06 8.52 -0.56
C ASP A 218 0.14 10.05 -0.37
N SER A 219 1.38 10.52 -0.52
CA SER A 219 1.79 11.92 -0.30
C SER A 219 1.64 12.42 1.15
N GLN A 220 1.53 11.52 2.12
CA GLN A 220 1.56 11.81 3.56
C GLN A 220 2.81 11.24 4.19
N LEU A 221 3.41 11.98 5.12
CA LEU A 221 4.63 11.58 5.82
C LEU A 221 4.27 10.86 7.12
N PHE A 222 4.77 9.65 7.30
CA PHE A 222 4.57 8.84 8.49
C PHE A 222 5.88 8.60 9.20
N ARG A 223 5.89 8.69 10.54
CA ARG A 223 6.99 8.21 11.37
C ARG A 223 6.70 6.79 11.82
N LEU A 224 7.49 5.85 11.35
CA LEU A 224 7.33 4.43 11.61
C LEU A 224 7.98 4.05 12.94
N ASP A 225 7.19 3.58 13.90
CA ASP A 225 7.70 2.97 15.14
C ASP A 225 7.45 1.46 15.11
N LEU A 226 8.54 0.69 15.16
CA LEU A 226 8.51 -0.77 15.00
C LEU A 226 8.83 -1.46 16.32
N ARG A 227 7.88 -2.27 16.79
CA ARG A 227 8.08 -3.14 17.94
C ARG A 227 8.28 -4.59 17.52
N VAL A 228 9.45 -5.14 17.81
CA VAL A 228 9.78 -6.55 17.50
C VAL A 228 9.39 -7.46 18.66
N ILE A 229 8.70 -8.56 18.35
CA ILE A 229 8.39 -9.65 19.27
C ILE A 229 9.01 -10.93 18.68
N SER A 230 10.07 -11.40 19.33
CA SER A 230 10.80 -12.61 18.96
C SER A 230 10.48 -13.78 19.91
N ASP A 231 10.93 -14.98 19.52
CA ASP A 231 10.66 -16.28 20.16
C ASP A 231 10.72 -16.28 21.69
N ASP A 232 9.90 -17.14 22.28
CA ASP A 232 9.71 -17.41 23.72
C ASP A 232 8.64 -16.59 24.44
N THR A 233 8.07 -15.57 23.78
CA THR A 233 7.00 -14.77 24.37
C THR A 233 5.64 -15.35 23.97
N LYS A 234 4.86 -15.84 24.94
CA LYS A 234 3.44 -16.14 24.67
C LYS A 234 2.79 -14.88 24.12
N LEU A 235 2.27 -14.96 22.88
CA LEU A 235 1.62 -13.83 22.23
C LEU A 235 0.32 -13.51 22.98
N THR A 236 0.41 -12.56 23.91
CA THR A 236 -0.73 -12.02 24.65
C THR A 236 -0.93 -10.56 24.27
N ARG A 237 -2.15 -10.06 24.47
CA ARG A 237 -2.49 -8.66 24.17
C ARG A 237 -1.57 -7.66 24.88
N SER A 238 -1.10 -7.96 26.09
CA SER A 238 -0.19 -7.07 26.84
C SER A 238 1.20 -6.90 26.22
N VAL A 239 1.63 -7.81 25.35
CA VAL A 239 2.91 -7.68 24.63
C VAL A 239 2.76 -6.73 23.43
N PHE A 240 1.56 -6.65 22.86
CA PHE A 240 1.26 -5.83 21.69
C PHE A 240 0.94 -4.39 22.09
N PHE A 241 0.19 -4.23 23.18
CA PHE A 241 -0.29 -2.93 23.66
C PHE A 241 0.46 -2.53 24.94
N THR A 242 1.16 -1.40 24.91
CA THR A 242 1.75 -0.78 26.11
C THR A 242 1.22 0.65 26.25
N PRO A 243 1.27 1.25 27.46
CA PRO A 243 0.75 2.60 27.69
C PRO A 243 1.28 3.66 26.71
N ASP A 244 2.52 3.50 26.23
CA ASP A 244 3.15 4.44 25.30
C ASP A 244 3.14 3.96 23.83
N PHE A 245 2.57 2.79 23.54
CA PHE A 245 2.58 2.21 22.19
C PHE A 245 1.27 1.48 21.90
N THR A 246 0.50 2.07 20.98
CA THR A 246 -0.71 1.48 20.41
C THR A 246 -0.42 1.05 18.98
N PRO A 247 -0.39 -0.27 18.68
CA PRO A 247 -0.13 -0.76 17.34
C PRO A 247 -1.31 -0.49 16.41
N HIS A 248 -1.01 -0.06 15.19
CA HIS A 248 -2.00 0.08 14.13
C HIS A 248 -2.12 -1.16 13.24
N GLY A 249 -1.12 -2.05 13.30
CA GLY A 249 -1.10 -3.29 12.52
C GLY A 249 0.03 -4.21 12.94
N CYS A 250 -0.02 -5.44 12.45
CA CYS A 250 0.94 -6.49 12.76
C CYS A 250 1.48 -7.17 11.50
N LEU A 251 2.81 -7.28 11.43
CA LEU A 251 3.57 -7.98 10.40
C LEU A 251 4.05 -9.31 10.99
N CYS A 252 3.48 -10.41 10.51
CA CYS A 252 3.79 -11.76 10.96
C CYS A 252 4.78 -12.40 9.97
N VAL A 253 6.04 -12.49 10.38
CA VAL A 253 7.17 -12.88 9.53
C VAL A 253 7.55 -14.33 9.76
N PHE A 254 7.54 -15.13 8.70
CA PHE A 254 7.99 -16.53 8.72
C PHE A 254 9.01 -16.79 7.61
N SER A 255 9.92 -17.73 7.85
CA SER A 255 10.99 -18.11 6.92
C SER A 255 11.02 -19.60 6.60
N ASN A 256 10.44 -20.44 7.45
CA ASN A 256 10.40 -21.90 7.33
C ASN A 256 9.07 -22.46 7.89
N ALA A 257 8.87 -23.78 7.78
CA ALA A 257 7.65 -24.44 8.26
C ALA A 257 7.40 -24.29 9.77
N ALA A 258 8.44 -24.30 10.60
CA ALA A 258 8.30 -24.16 12.06
C ALA A 258 7.83 -22.74 12.44
N SER A 259 8.47 -21.72 11.86
CA SER A 259 8.10 -20.31 12.04
C SER A 259 6.68 -20.00 11.56
N PHE A 260 6.25 -20.65 10.47
CA PHE A 260 4.90 -20.53 9.96
C PHE A 260 3.87 -21.15 10.91
N GLU A 261 4.13 -22.37 11.39
CA GLU A 261 3.22 -23.08 12.29
C GLU A 261 3.03 -22.35 13.63
N TYR A 262 4.09 -21.75 14.17
CA TYR A 262 4.02 -20.88 15.34
C TYR A 262 3.03 -19.72 15.17
N LEU A 263 3.11 -19.02 14.04
CA LEU A 263 2.20 -17.92 13.73
C LEU A 263 0.79 -18.41 13.45
N ARG A 264 0.65 -19.52 12.69
CA ARG A 264 -0.64 -20.12 12.32
C ARG A 264 -1.48 -20.41 13.56
N GLN A 265 -0.91 -21.04 14.59
CA GLN A 265 -1.63 -21.37 15.83
C GLN A 265 -2.20 -20.13 16.51
N SER A 266 -1.45 -19.04 16.53
CA SER A 266 -1.84 -17.80 17.22
C SER A 266 -2.86 -16.99 16.41
N VAL A 267 -2.76 -17.01 15.07
CA VAL A 267 -3.74 -16.41 14.16
C VAL A 267 -5.05 -17.20 14.19
N GLU A 268 -5.01 -18.53 14.07
CA GLU A 268 -6.20 -19.39 14.13
C GLU A 268 -6.91 -19.26 15.49
N LYS A 269 -6.18 -19.18 16.60
CA LYS A 269 -6.77 -18.92 17.92
C LYS A 269 -7.54 -17.59 17.94
N THR A 270 -7.03 -16.55 17.29
CA THR A 270 -7.69 -15.24 17.19
C THR A 270 -8.95 -15.28 16.30
N LEU A 271 -8.91 -16.04 15.22
CA LEU A 271 -10.07 -16.23 14.33
C LEU A 271 -11.20 -16.98 15.06
N LEU A 272 -10.86 -18.04 15.78
CA LEU A 272 -11.83 -18.86 16.51
C LEU A 272 -12.47 -18.11 17.67
N SER A 273 -11.71 -17.31 18.43
CA SER A 273 -12.26 -16.49 19.52
C SER A 273 -13.21 -15.39 19.03
N SER A 274 -13.02 -14.89 17.80
CA SER A 274 -13.93 -13.89 17.21
C SER A 274 -15.29 -14.49 16.80
N LEU A 275 -15.41 -15.82 16.75
CA LEU A 275 -16.64 -16.53 16.39
C LEU A 275 -17.46 -16.97 17.62
N GLN A 276 -16.90 -16.89 18.83
CA GLN A 276 -17.53 -17.34 20.08
C GLN A 276 -18.11 -16.18 20.91
N GLU A 277 -18.55 -15.08 20.28
CA GLU A 277 -19.10 -13.90 20.99
C GLU A 277 -20.46 -14.12 21.67
N GLU A 278 -20.99 -15.35 21.71
CA GLU A 278 -22.17 -15.69 22.50
C GLU A 278 -21.88 -16.94 23.32
N GLU A 279 -21.97 -16.81 24.65
CA GLU A 279 -21.75 -17.84 25.68
C GLU A 279 -20.29 -18.03 26.14
N GLU A 280 -19.88 -17.26 27.16
CA GLU A 280 -19.15 -17.72 28.38
C GLU A 280 -18.37 -16.56 29.04
N GLU A 281 -19.07 -15.71 29.80
CA GLU A 281 -18.48 -14.62 30.60
C GLU A 281 -17.73 -15.09 31.87
N GLU A 282 -17.64 -16.40 32.14
CA GLU A 282 -17.11 -16.90 33.43
C GLU A 282 -15.73 -17.59 33.34
N GLN A 283 -15.11 -17.71 32.16
CA GLN A 283 -13.78 -18.33 32.00
C GLN A 283 -12.68 -17.40 31.45
N GLU A 284 -12.94 -16.09 31.29
CA GLU A 284 -12.00 -15.15 30.66
C GLU A 284 -10.83 -14.69 31.56
N GLU A 285 -10.87 -14.91 32.88
CA GLU A 285 -9.85 -14.36 33.78
C GLU A 285 -8.45 -15.00 33.66
N GLU A 286 -8.32 -16.17 33.02
CA GLU A 286 -7.02 -16.85 32.91
C GLU A 286 -6.38 -16.85 31.51
N GLN A 287 -7.15 -16.62 30.43
CA GLN A 287 -6.63 -16.76 29.05
C GLN A 287 -6.45 -15.47 28.26
N GLY A 288 -7.05 -14.36 28.69
CA GLY A 288 -6.89 -13.05 28.07
C GLY A 288 -7.36 -12.98 26.60
N ARG A 289 -7.70 -11.78 26.14
CA ARG A 289 -8.04 -11.55 24.73
C ARG A 289 -6.87 -11.93 23.80
N PRO A 290 -7.14 -12.48 22.60
CA PRO A 290 -6.10 -12.85 21.66
C PRO A 290 -5.23 -11.65 21.27
N PRO A 291 -3.94 -11.90 20.95
CA PRO A 291 -2.98 -10.84 20.66
C PRO A 291 -3.32 -10.02 19.40
N PHE A 292 -3.92 -10.68 18.40
CA PHE A 292 -4.20 -10.06 17.10
C PHE A 292 -5.61 -9.52 16.97
N GLN A 293 -6.45 -9.63 18.01
CA GLN A 293 -7.86 -9.26 17.92
C GLN A 293 -8.00 -7.77 17.59
N GLY A 294 -8.57 -7.47 16.42
CA GLY A 294 -8.81 -6.10 15.95
C GLY A 294 -7.64 -5.41 15.27
N LEU A 295 -6.51 -6.11 15.05
CA LEU A 295 -5.37 -5.56 14.33
C LEU A 295 -5.33 -6.06 12.89
N PRO A 296 -5.09 -5.19 11.89
CA PRO A 296 -4.73 -5.61 10.54
C PRO A 296 -3.50 -6.52 10.58
N LEU A 297 -3.60 -7.68 9.92
CA LEU A 297 -2.56 -8.70 9.89
C LEU A 297 -2.00 -8.84 8.47
N VAL A 298 -0.67 -8.81 8.37
CA VAL A 298 0.04 -9.07 7.11
C VAL A 298 1.01 -10.22 7.33
N LEU A 299 0.84 -11.30 6.56
CA LEU A 299 1.75 -12.44 6.55
C LEU A 299 2.92 -12.15 5.58
N VAL A 300 4.15 -12.23 6.09
CA VAL A 300 5.37 -11.94 5.33
C VAL A 300 6.26 -13.18 5.28
N LEU A 301 6.44 -13.73 4.08
CA LEU A 301 7.43 -14.79 3.85
C LEU A 301 8.81 -14.19 3.62
N ALA A 302 9.65 -14.21 4.65
CA ALA A 302 11.07 -13.90 4.57
C ALA A 302 11.85 -15.13 4.09
N ALA A 303 11.77 -15.41 2.78
CA ALA A 303 12.34 -16.60 2.18
C ALA A 303 13.85 -16.74 2.48
N ASP A 304 14.22 -17.85 3.12
CA ASP A 304 15.63 -18.20 3.31
C ASP A 304 16.24 -18.63 1.96
N PRO A 305 17.38 -18.06 1.53
CA PRO A 305 18.07 -18.49 0.31
C PRO A 305 18.50 -19.96 0.32
N GLN A 306 18.54 -20.63 1.48
CA GLN A 306 18.85 -22.05 1.59
C GLN A 306 17.63 -22.97 1.38
N LEU A 307 16.42 -22.40 1.30
CA LEU A 307 15.19 -23.18 1.19
C LEU A 307 15.02 -23.80 -0.20
N GLY A 308 14.58 -25.06 -0.25
CA GLY A 308 14.30 -25.75 -1.52
C GLY A 308 13.12 -25.12 -2.28
N ARG A 309 13.16 -25.15 -3.62
CA ARG A 309 12.08 -24.59 -4.47
C ARG A 309 10.69 -25.17 -4.16
N ALA A 310 10.61 -26.47 -3.85
CA ALA A 310 9.35 -27.13 -3.53
C ALA A 310 8.80 -26.66 -2.17
N GLU A 311 9.67 -26.56 -1.17
CA GLU A 311 9.32 -26.10 0.18
C GLU A 311 8.90 -24.63 0.17
N LEU A 312 9.60 -23.79 -0.58
CA LEU A 312 9.24 -22.39 -0.77
C LEU A 312 7.88 -22.21 -1.46
N ALA A 313 7.57 -23.06 -2.45
CA ALA A 313 6.25 -23.04 -3.09
C ALA A 313 5.13 -23.46 -2.12
N GLN A 314 5.40 -24.44 -1.27
CA GLN A 314 4.47 -24.89 -0.24
C GLN A 314 4.20 -23.80 0.81
N LEU A 315 5.24 -23.18 1.38
CA LEU A 315 5.08 -22.09 2.35
C LEU A 315 4.31 -20.89 1.79
N ARG A 316 4.51 -20.58 0.51
CA ARG A 316 3.71 -19.54 -0.17
C ARG A 316 2.24 -19.90 -0.25
N GLN A 317 1.94 -21.16 -0.56
CA GLN A 317 0.57 -21.64 -0.65
C GLN A 317 -0.09 -21.67 0.73
N ASP A 318 0.62 -22.13 1.75
CA ASP A 318 0.12 -22.20 3.13
C ASP A 318 -0.13 -20.79 3.69
N GLY A 319 0.79 -19.86 3.46
CA GLY A 319 0.62 -18.46 3.83
C GLY A 319 -0.57 -17.79 3.16
N ARG A 320 -0.79 -18.04 1.86
CA ARG A 320 -1.98 -17.56 1.13
C ARG A 320 -3.26 -18.16 1.70
N SER A 321 -3.27 -19.48 1.94
CA SER A 321 -4.42 -20.16 2.50
C SER A 321 -4.79 -19.67 3.89
N LEU A 322 -3.83 -19.21 4.70
CA LEU A 322 -4.09 -18.62 6.01
C LEU A 322 -4.60 -17.17 5.88
N ALA A 323 -4.10 -16.40 4.91
CA ALA A 323 -4.54 -15.03 4.65
C ALA A 323 -5.97 -14.95 4.07
N ASP A 324 -6.41 -15.98 3.33
CA ASP A 324 -7.74 -16.04 2.70
C ASP A 324 -8.87 -16.46 3.67
N ARG A 325 -8.57 -16.72 4.95
CA ARG A 325 -9.53 -17.12 5.98
C ARG A 325 -10.06 -15.94 6.78
#